data_AF-A0AAX3ZHF9-F1
#
_entry.id   AF-A0AAX3ZHF9-F1
#
_cell.length_a   1.000
_cell.length_b   1.000
_cell.length_c   1.000
_cell.angle_alpha   90.00
_cell.angle_beta   90.00
_cell.angle_gamma   90.00
#
_symmetry.space_group_name_H-M   'P 1'
#
loop_
_entity.id
_entity.type
_entity.pdbx_description
1 polymer ?
#
loop_
_entity_poly.entity_id
_entity_poly.type
_entity_poly.pdbx_seq_one_letter_code
_entity_poly.pdbx_strand_id
1 'polypeptide(L)' 'MALIEKFQSVSSDTQRVHGPVTCGYRTFTVEGRRILQLDTYGSTERLIPDKISQSIQLDAESARELLKLITDSFPDLDQ' A
#
# COMPACT_ATOMS: atom_id res chain seq x y z
N MET A 1 5.70 -9.98 1.68
CA MET A 1 4.85 -9.85 0.47
C MET A 1 3.48 -10.35 0.86
N ALA A 2 2.40 -9.66 0.47
CA ALA A 2 1.04 -10.03 0.83
C ALA A 2 0.02 -9.58 -0.25
N LEU A 3 -1.04 -10.36 -0.45
CA LEU A 3 -2.28 -9.92 -1.09
C LEU A 3 -3.25 -9.54 0.04
N ILE A 4 -3.78 -8.32 -0.01
CA ILE A 4 -4.73 -7.87 1.00
C ILE A 4 -6.12 -8.37 0.60
N GLU A 5 -6.71 -9.23 1.43
CA GLU A 5 -8.08 -9.74 1.20
C GLU A 5 -9.11 -9.01 2.07
N LYS A 6 -8.67 -8.37 3.15
CA LYS A 6 -9.55 -7.69 4.11
C LYS A 6 -8.78 -6.63 4.90
N PHE A 7 -9.44 -5.51 5.17
CA PHE A 7 -8.95 -4.52 6.13
C PHE A 7 -9.64 -4.66 7.49
N GLN A 8 -8.91 -4.38 8.57
CA GLN A 8 -9.44 -4.38 9.92
C GLN A 8 -8.89 -3.18 10.68
N SER A 9 -9.78 -2.43 11.34
CA SER A 9 -9.37 -1.33 12.21
C SER A 9 -8.63 -1.89 13.43
N VAL A 10 -7.51 -1.26 13.77
CA VAL A 10 -6.68 -1.58 14.94
C VAL A 10 -6.44 -0.31 15.75
N SER A 11 -6.43 -0.42 17.08
CA SER A 11 -5.97 0.64 17.97
C SER A 11 -4.53 0.38 18.40
N SER A 12 -3.71 1.43 18.41
CA SER A 12 -2.34 1.40 18.93
C SER A 12 -2.09 2.68 19.72
N ASP A 13 -1.51 2.54 20.90
CA ASP A 13 -1.09 3.67 21.74
C ASP A 13 0.16 4.38 21.20
N THR A 14 0.84 3.75 20.23
CA THR A 14 2.02 4.33 19.57
C THR A 14 1.70 4.70 18.14
N GLN A 15 1.83 6.00 17.84
CA GLN A 15 1.69 6.57 16.51
C GLN A 15 3.00 7.28 16.16
N ARG A 16 3.76 6.73 15.21
CA ARG A 16 4.98 7.34 14.71
C ARG A 16 4.92 7.38 13.20
N VAL A 17 5.15 8.57 12.64
CA VAL A 17 5.32 8.74 11.19
C VAL A 17 6.65 8.09 10.78
N HIS A 18 6.59 7.18 9.81
CA HIS A 18 7.78 6.57 9.23
C HIS A 18 8.49 7.55 8.28
N GLY A 19 9.80 7.35 8.07
CA GLY A 19 10.56 8.17 7.11
C GLY A 19 10.07 7.98 5.67
N PRO A 20 10.24 8.98 4.79
CA PRO A 20 9.80 8.91 3.41
C PRO A 20 10.59 7.84 2.64
N VAL A 21 9.91 7.13 1.75
CA VAL A 21 10.49 6.11 0.86
C VAL A 21 9.88 6.20 -0.52
N THR A 22 10.61 5.74 -1.53
CA THR A 22 10.05 5.56 -2.88
C THR A 22 9.13 4.33 -2.87
N CYS A 23 7.99 4.42 -3.56
CA CYS A 23 7.10 3.29 -3.81
C CYS A 23 6.94 3.11 -5.32
N GLY A 24 7.40 1.97 -5.84
CA GLY A 24 7.09 1.55 -7.20
C GLY A 24 5.67 1.00 -7.27
N TYR A 25 5.02 1.12 -8.43
CA TYR A 25 3.72 0.51 -8.68
C TYR A 25 3.68 -0.17 -10.04
N ARG A 26 2.93 -1.25 -10.15
CA ARG A 26 2.62 -1.91 -11.43
C ARG A 26 1.28 -2.61 -11.39
N THR A 27 0.67 -2.81 -12.56
CA THR A 27 -0.52 -3.65 -12.70
C THR A 27 -0.26 -4.83 -13.62
N PHE A 28 -0.85 -5.98 -13.31
CA PHE A 28 -0.80 -7.17 -14.14
C PHE A 28 -2.09 -7.98 -14.01
N THR A 29 -2.30 -8.96 -14.90
CA THR A 29 -3.49 -9.82 -14.89
C THR A 29 -3.10 -11.26 -14.59
N VAL A 30 -3.80 -11.90 -13.65
CA VAL A 30 -3.64 -13.33 -13.32
C VAL A 30 -5.03 -13.95 -13.29
N GLU A 31 -5.25 -15.00 -14.08
CA GLU A 31 -6.54 -15.72 -14.13
C GLU A 31 -7.75 -14.79 -14.36
N GLY A 32 -7.58 -13.80 -15.25
CA GLY A 32 -8.62 -12.81 -15.55
C GLY A 32 -8.81 -11.72 -14.49
N ARG A 33 -8.08 -11.75 -13.37
CA ARG A 33 -8.13 -10.74 -12.32
C ARG A 33 -7.01 -9.72 -12.49
N ARG A 34 -7.34 -8.43 -12.47
CA ARG A 34 -6.34 -7.35 -12.47
C ARG A 34 -5.83 -7.12 -11.05
N ILE A 35 -4.51 -7.11 -10.89
CA ILE A 35 -3.81 -6.90 -9.63
C ILE A 35 -2.99 -5.61 -9.73
N LEU A 36 -3.10 -4.76 -8.71
CA LEU A 36 -2.17 -3.66 -8.43
C LEU A 36 -1.14 -4.13 -7.40
N GLN A 37 0.15 -3.97 -7.71
CA GLN A 37 1.23 -4.19 -6.77
C GLN A 37 1.93 -2.88 -6.42
N LEU A 38 2.17 -2.68 -5.14
CA LEU A 38 2.95 -1.58 -4.57
C LEU A 38 4.17 -2.15 -3.87
N ASP A 39 5.35 -1.64 -4.24
CA ASP A 39 6.64 -2.07 -3.71
C ASP A 39 7.34 -0.87 -3.08
N THR A 40 7.48 -0.84 -1.76
CA THR A 40 8.27 0.19 -1.08
C THR A 40 9.73 -0.22 -1.04
N TYR A 41 10.62 0.72 -1.34
CA TYR A 41 12.05 0.51 -1.24
C TYR A 41 12.55 0.91 0.16
N GLY A 42 13.67 0.33 0.60
CA GLY A 42 14.33 0.81 1.82
C GLY A 42 14.74 2.29 1.73
N SER A 43 15.06 2.92 2.86
CA SER A 43 15.56 4.30 2.86
C SER A 43 16.80 4.43 1.96
N THR A 44 16.95 5.61 1.36
CA THR A 44 18.10 5.95 0.50
C THR A 44 19.45 5.83 1.19
N GLU A 45 19.47 5.81 2.53
CA GLU A 45 20.66 5.62 3.36
C GLU A 45 21.09 4.15 3.50
N ARG A 46 20.36 3.19 2.92
CA ARG A 46 20.77 1.77 2.96
C ARG A 46 21.93 1.51 2.00
N LEU A 47 22.82 0.62 2.44
CA LEU A 47 23.95 0.07 1.65
C LEU A 47 23.54 -0.55 0.30
N ILE A 48 22.29 -0.96 0.15
CA ILE A 48 21.72 -1.42 -1.12
C ILE A 48 20.51 -0.52 -1.43
N PRO A 49 20.72 0.55 -2.21
CA PRO A 49 19.61 1.30 -2.79
C PRO A 49 18.75 0.31 -3.58
N ASP A 50 17.43 0.46 -3.50
CA ASP A 50 16.44 -0.30 -4.28
C ASP A 50 16.08 -1.72 -3.81
N LYS A 51 16.58 -2.18 -2.65
CA LYS A 51 16.02 -3.41 -2.06
C LYS A 51 14.58 -3.18 -1.60
N ILE A 52 13.64 -3.92 -2.19
CA ILE A 52 12.23 -3.95 -1.77
C ILE A 52 12.16 -4.35 -0.29
N SER A 53 11.55 -3.48 0.52
CA SER A 53 11.33 -3.71 1.95
C SER A 53 9.98 -4.35 2.22
N GLN A 54 8.95 -3.95 1.46
CA GLN A 54 7.59 -4.43 1.59
C GLN A 54 6.93 -4.47 0.21
N SER A 55 6.07 -5.44 0.01
CA SER A 55 5.22 -5.56 -1.18
C SER A 55 3.80 -5.88 -0.73
N ILE A 56 2.84 -5.10 -1.21
CA ILE A 56 1.41 -5.37 -1.06
C ILE A 56 0.74 -5.45 -2.43
N GLN A 57 -0.27 -6.30 -2.53
CA GLN A 57 -1.09 -6.46 -3.71
C GLN A 57 -2.56 -6.22 -3.36
N LEU A 58 -3.27 -5.66 -4.33
CA LEU A 58 -4.70 -5.39 -4.27
C LEU A 58 -5.34 -5.91 -5.56
N ASP A 59 -6.45 -6.61 -5.42
CA ASP A 59 -7.40 -6.86 -6.50
C ASP A 59 -8.47 -5.76 -6.53
N ALA A 60 -9.51 -5.94 -7.37
CA ALA A 60 -10.57 -4.94 -7.50
C ALA A 60 -11.38 -4.74 -6.21
N GLU A 61 -11.61 -5.78 -5.42
CA GLU A 61 -12.42 -5.72 -4.20
C GLU A 61 -11.65 -5.01 -3.08
N SER A 62 -10.43 -5.44 -2.83
CA SER A 62 -9.55 -4.82 -1.83
C SER A 62 -9.14 -3.39 -2.22
N ALA A 63 -8.98 -3.08 -3.51
CA ALA A 63 -8.75 -1.71 -3.97
C ALA A 63 -9.96 -0.80 -3.69
N ARG A 64 -11.18 -1.31 -3.84
CA ARG A 64 -12.41 -0.56 -3.50
C ARG A 64 -12.51 -0.29 -2.01
N GLU A 65 -12.19 -1.27 -1.17
CA GLU A 65 -12.15 -1.09 0.29
C GLU A 65 -11.08 -0.07 0.68
N LEU A 66 -9.89 -0.14 0.09
CA LEU A 66 -8.82 0.84 0.32
C LEU A 66 -9.25 2.25 -0.09
N LEU A 67 -9.90 2.41 -1.25
CA LEU A 67 -10.39 3.72 -1.71
C LEU A 67 -11.36 4.31 -0.69
N LYS A 68 -12.30 3.50 -0.19
CA LYS A 68 -13.22 3.93 0.87
C LYS A 68 -12.46 4.37 2.12
N LEU A 69 -11.49 3.59 2.59
CA LEU A 69 -10.68 3.95 3.76
C LEU A 69 -9.93 5.27 3.57
N ILE A 70 -9.39 5.52 2.37
CA ILE A 70 -8.70 6.77 2.03
C ILE A 70 -9.70 7.93 2.09
N THR A 71 -10.84 7.84 1.40
CA THR A 71 -11.86 8.91 1.39
C THR A 71 -12.40 9.18 2.79
N ASP A 72 -12.73 8.14 3.57
CA ASP A 72 -13.24 8.29 4.94
C ASP A 72 -12.18 8.92 5.88
N SER A 73 -10.88 8.69 5.61
CA SER A 73 -9.78 9.26 6.42
C SER A 73 -9.40 10.68 6.01
N PHE A 74 -9.69 11.09 4.79
CA PHE A 74 -9.34 12.40 4.22
C PHE A 74 -10.58 13.05 3.56
N PRO A 75 -11.51 13.62 4.34
CA PRO A 75 -12.76 14.19 3.83
C PRO A 75 -12.59 15.33 2.80
N ASP A 76 -11.42 15.98 2.79
CA ASP A 76 -11.10 17.09 1.90
C ASP A 76 -10.38 16.67 0.60
N LEU A 77 -10.24 15.36 0.32
CA LEU A 77 -9.50 14.85 -0.85
C LEU A 77 -10.13 15.25 -2.20
N ASP A 78 -11.45 15.46 -2.22
CA ASP A 78 -12.23 15.78 -3.42
C ASP A 78 -12.53 17.30 -3.58
N GLN A 79 -11.82 18.17 -2.85
CA GLN A 79 -11.96 19.64 -2.92
C GLN A 79 -11.00 20.30 -3.92
#